data_AF-A0A2M7Y5Y7-F1
#
_entry.id   AF-A0A2M7Y5Y7-F1
#
_cell.length_a   1.000
_cell.length_b   1.000
_cell.length_c   1.000
_cell.angle_alpha   90.00
_cell.angle_beta   90.00
_cell.angle_gamma   90.00
#
_symmetry.space_group_name_H-M   'P 1'
#
loop_
_entity.id
_entity.type
_entity.pdbx_description
1 polymer ?
#
loop_
_entity_poly.entity_id
_entity_poly.type
_entity_poly.pdbx_seq_one_letter_code
_entity_poly.pdbx_strand_id
1 'polypeptide(L)'
;MRARALSRPAGFGLLELVVAIAAISILMYVLLDRIAWVQEMAEKTESEETVRSIETALRLEAASRVARGGAPGDLLLENPVRWLQSPPRNYLGELAADPRECRPACWYYLTRPRLLVYRPGRADHLTGARELRFRVVAEPGSGGLRLVPVRAYRWF
;
A
#
# COMPACT_ATOMS: atom_id res chain seq x y z
N MET A 1 6.87 -50.93 -54.09
CA MET A 1 7.22 -51.14 -52.67
C MET A 1 8.04 -49.92 -52.21
N ARG A 2 7.46 -48.98 -51.46
CA ARG A 2 8.14 -47.78 -50.96
C ARG A 2 8.60 -48.03 -49.52
N ALA A 3 9.91 -48.10 -49.31
CA ALA A 3 10.47 -48.18 -47.97
C ALA A 3 10.25 -46.82 -47.26
N ARG A 4 9.44 -46.84 -46.21
CA ARG A 4 9.26 -45.71 -45.29
C ARG A 4 10.56 -45.54 -44.52
N ALA A 5 11.27 -44.44 -44.75
CA ALA A 5 12.35 -44.03 -43.87
C ALA A 5 11.73 -43.73 -42.49
N LEU A 6 12.00 -44.60 -41.52
CA LEU A 6 11.62 -44.39 -40.13
C LEU A 6 12.52 -43.27 -39.58
N SER A 7 11.95 -42.08 -39.40
CA SER A 7 12.60 -40.98 -38.71
C SER A 7 13.00 -41.45 -37.31
N ARG A 8 14.31 -41.43 -37.02
CA ARG A 8 14.84 -41.65 -35.67
C ARG A 8 14.29 -40.56 -34.74
N PRO A 9 13.81 -40.90 -33.53
CA PRO A 9 13.56 -39.87 -32.52
C PRO A 9 14.90 -39.24 -32.16
N ALA A 10 15.08 -37.97 -32.49
CA ALA A 10 16.21 -37.18 -32.00
C ALA A 10 15.99 -37.00 -30.49
N GLY A 11 16.73 -37.75 -29.68
CA GLY A 11 16.72 -37.59 -28.23
C GLY A 11 17.29 -36.22 -27.87
N PHE A 12 16.63 -35.55 -26.92
CA PHE A 12 16.99 -34.22 -26.45
C PHE A 12 18.45 -34.20 -25.95
N GLY A 13 19.29 -33.40 -26.58
CA GLY A 13 20.71 -33.31 -26.23
C GLY A 13 20.94 -32.55 -24.92
N LEU A 14 22.04 -32.83 -24.21
CA LEU A 14 22.45 -32.05 -23.02
C LEU A 14 22.57 -30.55 -23.32
N LEU A 15 23.04 -30.19 -24.52
CA LEU A 15 23.14 -28.80 -24.97
C LEU A 15 21.76 -28.15 -25.16
N GLU A 16 20.81 -28.86 -25.77
CA GLU A 16 19.43 -28.36 -25.96
C GLU A 16 18.75 -28.13 -24.60
N LEU A 17 19.00 -29.02 -23.63
CA LEU A 17 18.52 -28.87 -22.26
C LEU A 17 19.12 -27.63 -21.58
N VAL A 18 20.43 -27.42 -21.69
CA VAL A 18 21.09 -26.25 -21.10
C VAL A 18 20.54 -24.96 -21.72
N VAL A 19 20.37 -24.91 -23.04
CA VAL A 19 19.81 -23.75 -23.74
C VAL A 19 18.36 -23.50 -23.31
N ALA A 20 17.54 -24.55 -23.22
CA ALA A 20 16.16 -24.44 -22.76
C ALA A 20 16.07 -23.93 -21.32
N ILE A 21 16.89 -24.47 -20.41
CA ILE A 21 16.96 -24.01 -19.01
C ILE A 21 17.40 -22.54 -18.94
N ALA A 22 18.42 -22.14 -19.72
CA ALA A 22 18.87 -20.76 -19.76
C ALA A 22 17.77 -19.81 -20.24
N ALA A 23 17.06 -20.18 -21.32
CA ALA A 23 15.93 -19.39 -21.84
C ALA A 23 14.80 -19.27 -20.81
N ILE A 24 14.40 -20.38 -20.17
CA ILE A 24 13.37 -20.38 -19.12
C ILE A 24 13.80 -19.53 -17.92
N SER A 25 15.08 -19.59 -17.53
CA SER A 25 15.60 -18.82 -16.39
C SER A 25 15.55 -17.32 -16.66
N ILE A 26 15.88 -16.88 -17.87
CA ILE A 26 15.77 -15.47 -18.27
C ILE A 26 14.31 -15.00 -18.22
N LEU A 27 13.39 -15.80 -18.79
CA LEU A 27 11.96 -15.48 -18.76
C LEU A 27 11.42 -15.41 -17.33
N MET A 28 11.83 -16.36 -16.47
CA MET A 28 11.44 -16.40 -15.07
C MET A 28 11.95 -15.16 -14.32
N TYR A 29 13.20 -14.76 -14.55
CA TYR A 29 13.77 -13.56 -13.94
C TYR A 29 12.94 -12.31 -14.30
N VAL A 30 12.64 -12.10 -15.58
CA VAL A 30 11.82 -10.97 -16.04
C VAL A 30 10.41 -11.01 -15.45
N LEU A 31 9.81 -12.20 -15.37
CA LEU A 31 8.48 -12.36 -14.77
C LEU A 31 8.47 -12.00 -13.29
N LEU A 32 9.46 -12.47 -12.52
CA LEU A 32 9.55 -12.19 -11.09
C LEU A 32 9.78 -10.70 -10.82
N ASP A 33 10.64 -10.04 -11.60
CA ASP A 33 10.85 -8.60 -11.53
C ASP A 33 9.54 -7.82 -11.76
N ARG A 34 8.77 -8.21 -12.79
CA ARG A 34 7.47 -7.60 -13.07
C ARG A 34 6.44 -7.86 -11.99
N ILE A 35 6.40 -9.07 -11.41
CA ILE A 35 5.49 -9.38 -10.31
C ILE A 35 5.81 -8.51 -9.10
N ALA A 36 7.08 -8.31 -8.75
CA ALA A 36 7.48 -7.46 -7.63
C ALA A 36 7.02 -6.01 -7.84
N TRP A 37 7.22 -5.45 -9.04
CA TRP A 37 6.76 -4.11 -9.39
C TRP A 37 5.24 -3.96 -9.31
N VAL A 38 4.47 -4.92 -9.85
CA VAL A 38 3.01 -4.91 -9.79
C VAL A 38 2.51 -5.03 -8.36
N GLN A 39 3.15 -5.83 -7.52
CA GLN A 39 2.78 -5.98 -6.11
C GLN A 39 2.98 -4.68 -5.32
N GLU A 40 4.06 -3.94 -5.56
CA GLU A 40 4.27 -2.64 -4.91
C GLU A 40 3.27 -1.58 -5.43
N MET A 41 2.97 -1.56 -6.72
CA MET A 41 1.93 -0.69 -7.29
C MET A 41 0.54 -0.98 -6.72
N ALA A 42 0.21 -2.26 -6.53
CA ALA A 42 -1.04 -2.67 -5.89
C ALA A 42 -1.10 -2.21 -4.42
N GLU A 43 -0.01 -2.37 -3.68
CA GLU A 43 0.08 -1.92 -2.30
C GLU A 43 -0.06 -0.39 -2.17
N LYS A 44 0.62 0.36 -3.05
CA LYS A 44 0.43 1.82 -3.14
C LYS A 44 -1.04 2.16 -3.37
N THR A 45 -1.68 1.51 -4.32
CA THR A 45 -3.09 1.77 -4.68
C THR A 45 -4.01 1.49 -3.48
N GLU A 46 -3.84 0.36 -2.80
CA GLU A 46 -4.60 0.00 -1.59
C GLU A 46 -4.40 1.05 -0.47
N SER A 47 -3.16 1.54 -0.29
CA SER A 47 -2.86 2.57 0.70
C SER A 47 -3.54 3.91 0.37
N GLU A 48 -3.54 4.32 -0.91
CA GLU A 48 -4.17 5.56 -1.38
C GLU A 48 -5.69 5.48 -1.34
N GLU A 49 -6.27 4.31 -1.62
CA GLU A 49 -7.69 4.05 -1.43
C GLU A 49 -8.09 4.14 0.05
N THR A 50 -7.27 3.59 0.94
CA THR A 50 -7.49 3.69 2.39
C THR A 50 -7.46 5.15 2.84
N VAL A 51 -6.47 5.93 2.40
CA VAL A 51 -6.39 7.38 2.68
C VAL A 51 -7.63 8.12 2.18
N ARG A 52 -8.08 7.85 0.94
CA ARG A 52 -9.30 8.46 0.38
C ARG A 52 -10.57 8.08 1.14
N SER A 53 -10.66 6.84 1.60
CA SER A 53 -11.75 6.37 2.44
C SER A 53 -11.79 7.13 3.77
N ILE A 54 -10.63 7.33 4.41
CA ILE A 54 -10.49 8.10 5.63
C ILE A 54 -10.88 9.57 5.42
N GLU A 55 -10.42 10.21 4.33
CA GLU A 55 -10.80 11.59 4.01
C GLU A 55 -12.31 11.73 3.80
N THR A 56 -12.93 10.79 3.11
CA THR A 56 -14.39 10.76 2.92
C THR A 56 -15.14 10.61 4.25
N ALA A 57 -14.71 9.68 5.11
CA ALA A 57 -15.30 9.48 6.42
C ALA A 57 -15.17 10.72 7.32
N LEU A 58 -14.00 11.38 7.32
CA LEU A 58 -13.77 12.62 8.05
C LEU A 58 -14.68 13.75 7.58
N ARG A 59 -14.89 13.90 6.27
CA ARG A 59 -15.80 14.91 5.71
C ARG A 59 -17.25 14.66 6.11
N LEU A 60 -17.71 13.41 6.06
CA LEU A 60 -19.06 13.04 6.48
C LEU A 60 -19.29 13.30 7.96
N GLU A 61 -18.33 12.92 8.82
CA GLU A 61 -18.44 13.15 10.26
C GLU A 61 -18.37 14.66 10.59
N ALA A 62 -17.51 15.42 9.92
CA ALA A 62 -17.46 16.87 10.07
C ALA A 62 -18.81 17.51 9.70
N ALA A 63 -19.42 17.12 8.58
CA ALA A 63 -20.74 17.60 8.17
C ALA A 63 -21.84 17.19 9.18
N SER A 64 -21.81 15.95 9.68
CA SER A 64 -22.72 15.44 10.71
C SER A 64 -22.64 16.25 12.01
N ARG A 65 -21.43 16.64 12.44
CA ARG A 65 -21.26 17.48 13.64
C ARG A 65 -21.78 18.89 13.43
N VAL A 66 -21.51 19.50 12.28
CA VAL A 66 -22.04 20.83 11.95
C VAL A 66 -23.58 20.80 11.91
N ALA A 67 -24.18 19.76 11.32
CA ALA A 67 -25.64 19.59 11.29
C ALA A 67 -26.26 19.44 12.69
N ARG A 68 -25.51 18.88 13.66
CA ARG A 68 -25.90 18.78 15.07
C ARG A 68 -25.59 20.04 15.89
N GLY A 69 -25.11 21.12 15.26
CA GLY A 69 -24.75 22.38 15.92
C GLY A 69 -23.41 22.34 16.66
N GLY A 70 -22.58 21.32 16.44
CA GLY A 70 -21.24 21.19 17.02
C GLY A 70 -20.14 21.71 16.11
N ALA A 71 -18.92 21.82 16.65
CA ALA A 71 -17.72 22.19 15.89
C ALA A 71 -16.96 20.94 15.42
N PRO A 72 -16.51 20.88 14.14
CA PRO A 72 -15.71 19.75 13.65
C PRO A 72 -14.28 19.74 14.19
N GLY A 73 -13.84 20.79 14.89
CA GLY A 73 -12.46 20.94 15.38
C GLY A 73 -11.98 19.82 16.29
N ASP A 74 -12.88 19.17 17.04
CA ASP A 74 -12.53 18.05 17.92
C ASP A 74 -12.01 16.83 17.14
N LEU A 75 -12.41 16.66 15.87
CA LEU A 75 -11.92 15.58 15.01
C LEU A 75 -10.42 15.69 14.71
N LEU A 76 -9.81 16.87 14.87
CA LEU A 76 -8.35 17.06 14.77
C LEU A 76 -7.58 16.31 15.87
N LEU A 77 -8.27 16.04 16.98
CA LEU A 77 -7.69 15.45 18.18
C LEU A 77 -7.91 13.94 18.25
N GLU A 78 -8.80 13.42 17.41
CA GLU A 78 -9.26 12.03 17.42
C GLU A 78 -8.53 11.19 16.37
N ASN A 79 -8.55 9.87 16.58
CA ASN A 79 -8.03 8.91 15.63
C ASN A 79 -8.99 8.81 14.42
N PRO A 80 -8.54 9.15 13.20
CA PRO A 80 -9.42 9.21 12.03
C PRO A 80 -9.96 7.83 11.60
N VAL A 81 -9.30 6.75 12.01
CA VAL A 81 -9.75 5.37 11.72
C VAL A 81 -11.06 5.03 12.45
N ARG A 82 -11.37 5.70 13.57
CA ARG A 82 -12.62 5.47 14.34
C ARG A 82 -13.89 5.82 13.55
N TRP A 83 -13.76 6.60 12.49
CA TRP A 83 -14.88 7.03 11.64
C TRP A 83 -15.07 6.17 10.40
N LEU A 84 -14.14 5.24 10.15
CA LEU A 84 -14.32 4.24 9.12
C LEU A 84 -15.34 3.19 9.57
N GLN A 85 -16.14 2.68 8.64
CA GLN A 85 -17.05 1.55 8.88
C GLN A 85 -16.31 0.29 9.32
N SER A 86 -15.08 0.12 8.86
CA SER A 86 -14.20 -0.97 9.28
C SER A 86 -12.76 -0.47 9.28
N PRO A 87 -11.94 -0.87 10.28
CA PRO A 87 -10.54 -0.48 10.30
C PRO A 87 -9.81 -1.05 9.08
N PRO A 88 -8.75 -0.36 8.59
CA PRO A 88 -7.92 -0.88 7.52
C PRO A 88 -7.33 -2.26 7.85
N ARG A 89 -6.99 -3.03 6.82
CA ARG A 89 -6.25 -4.28 6.98
C ARG A 89 -4.94 -4.02 7.73
N ASN A 90 -4.56 -4.94 8.62
CA ASN A 90 -3.36 -4.84 9.46
C ASN A 90 -3.28 -3.57 10.33
N TYR A 91 -4.44 -3.04 10.75
CA TYR A 91 -4.49 -1.97 11.73
C TYR A 91 -4.17 -2.48 13.14
N LEU A 92 -3.12 -1.95 13.75
CA LEU A 92 -2.66 -2.34 15.09
C LEU A 92 -3.35 -1.57 16.22
N GLY A 93 -4.22 -0.60 15.89
CA GLY A 93 -4.87 0.23 16.89
C GLY A 93 -4.12 1.51 17.22
N GLU A 94 -4.45 2.06 18.39
CA GLU A 94 -3.85 3.26 18.96
C GLU A 94 -2.66 2.87 19.84
N LEU A 95 -1.49 3.40 19.50
CA LEU A 95 -0.22 3.11 20.14
C LEU A 95 0.36 4.38 20.78
N ALA A 96 1.14 4.21 21.85
CA ALA A 96 1.86 5.30 22.50
C ALA A 96 3.22 5.59 21.83
N ALA A 97 3.78 4.62 21.12
CA ALA A 97 5.06 4.69 20.44
C ALA A 97 5.06 3.79 19.19
N ASP A 98 6.02 4.00 18.28
CA ASP A 98 6.15 3.16 17.09
C ASP A 98 6.37 1.69 17.48
N PRO A 99 5.63 0.74 16.88
CA PRO A 99 5.78 -0.67 17.18
C PRO A 99 7.12 -1.18 16.63
N ARG A 100 7.83 -1.98 17.45
CA ARG A 100 9.07 -2.66 17.05
C ARG A 100 8.83 -3.65 15.91
N GLU A 101 7.72 -4.37 15.99
CA GLU A 101 7.30 -5.35 15.00
C GLU A 101 6.00 -4.91 14.35
N CYS A 102 5.98 -4.93 13.02
CA CYS A 102 4.82 -4.60 12.24
C CYS A 102 4.75 -5.57 11.07
N ARG A 103 3.57 -6.14 10.83
CA ARG A 103 3.36 -6.93 9.62
C ARG A 103 3.58 -6.04 8.38
N PRO A 104 3.95 -6.60 7.23
CA PRO A 104 3.97 -5.87 5.97
C PRO A 104 2.63 -5.14 5.74
N ALA A 105 2.68 -3.91 5.22
CA ALA A 105 1.51 -3.06 4.99
C ALA A 105 0.66 -2.85 6.25
N CYS A 106 1.26 -2.34 7.32
CA CYS A 106 0.56 -2.12 8.59
C CYS A 106 0.15 -0.66 8.81
N TRP A 107 -0.98 -0.49 9.48
CA TRP A 107 -1.51 0.80 9.90
C TRP A 107 -1.51 0.89 11.42
N TYR A 108 -1.20 2.07 11.97
CA TYR A 108 -1.36 2.33 13.40
C TYR A 108 -1.51 3.82 13.65
N TYR A 109 -2.13 4.18 14.78
CA TYR A 109 -2.28 5.58 15.19
C TYR A 109 -1.42 5.88 16.41
N LEU A 110 -0.50 6.82 16.30
CA LEU A 110 0.28 7.32 17.42
C LEU A 110 -0.55 8.35 18.19
N THR A 111 -0.99 8.02 19.40
CA THR A 111 -1.79 8.90 20.27
C THR A 111 -1.05 10.19 20.63
N ARG A 112 0.27 10.12 20.75
CA ARG A 112 1.19 11.26 20.83
C ARG A 112 2.31 10.97 19.84
N PRO A 113 2.39 11.66 18.68
CA PRO A 113 1.94 13.04 18.43
C PRO A 113 0.69 13.18 17.53
N ARG A 114 -0.29 12.28 17.62
CA ARG A 114 -1.53 12.25 16.81
C ARG A 114 -1.28 12.06 15.33
N LEU A 115 -0.59 10.95 15.01
CA LEU A 115 -0.23 10.62 13.64
C LEU A 115 -0.84 9.30 13.25
N LEU A 116 -1.51 9.27 12.10
CA LEU A 116 -1.81 8.02 11.43
C LEU A 116 -0.56 7.61 10.65
N VAL A 117 -0.06 6.41 10.90
CA VAL A 117 1.15 5.91 10.27
C VAL A 117 0.83 4.66 9.47
N TYR A 118 1.34 4.64 8.24
CA TYR A 118 1.34 3.48 7.37
C TYR A 118 2.79 3.07 7.08
N ARG A 119 3.12 1.82 7.37
CA ARG A 119 4.43 1.24 7.04
C ARG A 119 4.23 0.23 5.92
N PRO A 120 4.72 0.54 4.70
CA PRO A 120 4.62 -0.39 3.58
C PRO A 120 5.41 -1.68 3.85
N GLY A 121 4.90 -2.78 3.32
CA GLY A 121 5.58 -4.05 3.15
C GLY A 121 6.56 -4.05 1.98
N ARG A 122 6.22 -3.36 0.89
CA ARG A 122 7.09 -3.09 -0.26
C ARG A 122 7.30 -1.59 -0.40
N ALA A 123 8.57 -1.18 -0.51
CA ALA A 123 8.95 0.23 -0.53
C ALA A 123 10.14 0.49 -1.47
N ASP A 124 10.38 -0.40 -2.43
CA ASP A 124 11.54 -0.32 -3.34
C ASP A 124 11.53 0.98 -4.15
N HIS A 125 10.34 1.52 -4.45
CA HIS A 125 10.13 2.76 -5.18
C HIS A 125 9.61 3.91 -4.29
N LEU A 126 9.59 3.73 -2.96
CA LEU A 126 9.24 4.78 -2.02
C LEU A 126 10.48 5.60 -1.65
N THR A 127 10.43 6.89 -1.94
CA THR A 127 11.53 7.83 -1.69
C THR A 127 11.08 9.02 -0.84
N GLY A 128 12.01 9.59 -0.06
CA GLY A 128 11.74 10.70 0.86
C GLY A 128 11.22 10.28 2.25
N ALA A 129 10.65 9.07 2.39
CA ALA A 129 10.24 8.50 3.67
C ALA A 129 10.32 6.97 3.65
N ARG A 130 10.49 6.35 4.82
CA ARG A 130 10.38 4.88 4.98
C ARG A 130 8.98 4.41 5.37
N GLU A 131 8.16 5.35 5.84
CA GLU A 131 6.78 5.12 6.25
C GLU A 131 6.01 6.42 6.03
N LEU A 132 4.73 6.29 5.69
CA LEU A 132 3.87 7.42 5.43
C LEU A 132 3.24 7.84 6.75
N ARG A 133 3.52 9.07 7.18
CA ARG A 133 2.94 9.66 8.39
C ARG A 133 1.98 10.75 7.99
N PHE A 134 0.76 10.66 8.48
CA PHE A 134 -0.32 11.56 8.16
C PHE A 134 -0.87 12.24 9.42
N ARG A 135 -1.35 13.47 9.24
CA ARG A 135 -2.02 14.26 10.27
C ARG A 135 -3.32 14.81 9.72
N VAL A 136 -4.37 14.82 10.55
CA VAL A 136 -5.60 15.53 10.24
C VAL A 136 -5.37 17.02 10.47
N VAL A 137 -5.64 17.84 9.45
CA VAL A 137 -5.53 19.30 9.52
C VAL A 137 -6.83 19.94 9.05
N ALA A 138 -7.11 21.14 9.56
CA ALA A 138 -8.21 21.95 9.04
C ALA A 138 -7.84 22.44 7.63
N GLU A 139 -8.77 22.29 6.70
CA GLU A 139 -8.62 22.77 5.34
C GLU A 139 -8.93 24.28 5.30
N PRO A 140 -7.99 25.13 4.84
CA PRO A 140 -8.20 26.57 4.79
C PRO A 140 -9.36 26.92 3.85
N GLY A 141 -10.31 27.74 4.33
CA GLY A 141 -11.38 28.32 3.51
C GLY A 141 -12.61 27.44 3.29
N SER A 142 -12.53 26.12 3.45
CA SER A 142 -13.70 25.21 3.33
C SER A 142 -14.34 24.86 4.68
N GLY A 143 -13.63 25.10 5.80
CA GLY A 143 -14.02 24.59 7.12
C GLY A 143 -13.99 23.06 7.23
N GLY A 144 -13.47 22.38 6.19
CA GLY A 144 -13.34 20.93 6.13
C GLY A 144 -12.11 20.42 6.87
N LEU A 145 -11.98 19.11 6.93
CA LEU A 145 -10.82 18.41 7.48
C LEU A 145 -10.16 17.59 6.38
N ARG A 146 -8.83 17.57 6.38
CA ARG A 146 -8.05 16.83 5.39
C ARG A 146 -6.94 16.03 6.05
N LEU A 147 -6.63 14.87 5.49
CA LEU A 147 -5.50 14.07 5.90
C LEU A 147 -4.28 14.48 5.05
N VAL A 148 -3.24 15.03 5.69
CA VAL A 148 -2.04 15.50 4.97
C VAL A 148 -0.79 14.73 5.41
N PRO A 149 0.13 14.43 4.48
CA PRO A 149 1.40 13.82 4.85
C PRO A 149 2.27 14.82 5.62
N VAL A 150 2.90 14.36 6.70
CA VAL A 150 3.81 15.16 7.55
C VAL A 150 5.13 15.43 6.84
N ARG A 151 5.54 14.52 5.95
CA ARG A 151 6.73 14.66 5.11
C ARG A 151 6.36 14.40 3.66
N ALA A 152 6.94 15.18 2.76
CA ALA A 152 6.85 14.90 1.33
C ALA A 152 7.45 13.51 1.05
N TYR A 153 6.75 12.74 0.23
CA TYR A 153 7.21 11.44 -0.26
C TYR A 153 6.88 11.34 -1.74
N ARG A 154 7.62 10.47 -2.44
CA ARG A 154 7.31 10.07 -3.80
C ARG A 154 7.30 8.56 -3.85
N TRP A 155 6.20 7.99 -4.34
CA TRP A 155 6.06 6.57 -4.53
C TRP A 155 5.80 6.34 -6.01
N PHE A 156 6.85 5.97 -6.75
CA PHE A 156 6.97 6.04 -8.22
C PHE A 156 7.07 7.48 -8.80
#